data_AF-A0AAU2M2S0-F1
#
_entry.id   AF-A0AAU2M2S0-F1
#
_cell.length_a   1.000
_cell.length_b   1.000
_cell.length_c   1.000
_cell.angle_alpha   90.00
_cell.angle_beta   90.00
_cell.angle_gamma   90.00
#
_symmetry.space_group_name_H-M   'P 1'
#
loop_
_entity.id
_entity.type
_entity.pdbx_description
1 polymer ?
#
loop_
_entity_poly.entity_id
_entity_poly.type
_entity_poly.pdbx_seq_one_letter_code
_entity_poly.pdbx_strand_id
1 'polypeptide(L)'
;MADDPICPVNCRRRLPGDVLDPAAEPGAGGTVVAARAGLTGDRLALPCLSTALLTSALLLTPALSAEAVAPAACKGSSCTGKNPQSEGCGSGAKVIDRVRPAGGGPEVQLRNSARCSAAWARIEKANSSWRFKIQIRGGASYTANASPSYAAYTQMVGSSNAYRACVEIYDGQGGSWSCTGWH
;
A
#
# COMPACT_ATOMS: atom_id res chain seq x y z
N MET A 1 -22.25 -51.48 -8.68
CA MET A 1 -21.39 -51.13 -7.54
C MET A 1 -21.04 -49.66 -7.69
N ALA A 2 -21.54 -48.68 -6.95
CA ALA A 2 -22.59 -48.52 -5.95
C ALA A 2 -22.81 -46.99 -5.80
N ASP A 3 -23.98 -46.57 -5.29
CA ASP A 3 -24.33 -45.40 -4.43
C ASP A 3 -23.41 -44.16 -4.40
N ASP A 4 -23.85 -42.89 -4.37
CA ASP A 4 -25.12 -42.24 -3.99
C ASP A 4 -25.13 -40.76 -4.48
N PRO A 5 -26.30 -40.14 -4.76
CA PRO A 5 -26.45 -38.74 -5.16
C PRO A 5 -27.12 -37.85 -4.07
N ILE A 6 -27.08 -36.52 -4.29
CA ILE A 6 -27.98 -35.48 -3.72
C ILE A 6 -27.55 -34.82 -2.39
N CYS A 7 -27.18 -33.53 -2.51
CA CYS A 7 -27.86 -32.50 -1.70
C CYS A 7 -27.76 -31.11 -2.36
N PRO A 8 -28.76 -30.70 -3.16
CA PRO A 8 -29.04 -29.30 -3.40
C PRO A 8 -30.14 -28.79 -2.44
N VAL A 9 -30.20 -27.46 -2.35
CA VAL A 9 -31.31 -26.60 -1.87
C VAL A 9 -31.69 -26.60 -0.38
N ASN A 10 -31.04 -25.67 0.34
CA ASN A 10 -31.72 -24.60 1.10
C ASN A 10 -32.21 -24.88 2.55
N CYS A 11 -31.32 -25.29 3.47
CA CYS A 11 -31.53 -25.02 4.91
C CYS A 11 -30.88 -23.68 5.29
N ARG A 12 -31.70 -22.63 5.30
CA ARG A 12 -31.33 -21.22 5.49
C ARG A 12 -31.68 -20.77 6.93
N ARG A 13 -30.84 -19.87 7.49
CA ARG A 13 -31.05 -18.88 8.59
C ARG A 13 -30.90 -19.38 10.05
N ARG A 14 -30.48 -18.62 11.08
CA ARG A 14 -29.70 -17.36 11.29
C ARG A 14 -29.69 -17.06 12.82
N LEU A 15 -28.52 -17.06 13.49
CA LEU A 15 -28.04 -16.26 14.69
C LEU A 15 -28.87 -16.25 16.01
N PRO A 16 -28.43 -15.67 17.18
CA PRO A 16 -27.12 -15.20 17.72
C PRO A 16 -26.80 -15.64 19.20
N GLY A 17 -25.63 -15.26 19.76
CA GLY A 17 -25.27 -15.36 21.20
C GLY A 17 -24.53 -16.66 21.57
N ASP A 18 -23.44 -16.74 22.33
CA ASP A 18 -22.84 -15.88 23.35
C ASP A 18 -21.34 -16.23 23.44
N VAL A 19 -20.45 -15.25 23.31
CA VAL A 19 -19.13 -15.29 23.97
C VAL A 19 -18.88 -13.91 24.54
N LEU A 20 -19.03 -13.81 25.85
CA LEU A 20 -18.70 -12.65 26.66
C LEU A 20 -17.25 -12.84 27.13
N ASP A 21 -16.34 -11.97 26.71
CA ASP A 21 -15.08 -11.75 27.43
C ASP A 21 -14.76 -10.24 27.47
N PRO A 22 -14.26 -9.71 28.60
CA PRO A 22 -14.27 -8.29 28.92
C PRO A 22 -12.92 -7.57 28.67
N ALA A 23 -12.97 -6.25 28.94
CA ALA A 23 -11.87 -5.33 29.23
C ALA A 23 -11.22 -4.60 28.05
N ALA A 24 -11.69 -3.38 27.81
CA ALA A 24 -10.88 -2.29 27.28
C ALA A 24 -11.19 -1.01 28.08
N GLU A 25 -10.28 -0.65 28.99
CA GLU A 25 -10.28 0.63 29.68
C GLU A 25 -9.82 1.76 28.74
N PRO A 26 -10.43 2.96 28.77
CA PRO A 26 -9.90 4.13 28.08
C PRO A 26 -8.90 4.89 28.96
N GLY A 27 -7.61 4.78 28.59
CA GLY A 27 -6.52 5.59 29.12
C GLY A 27 -6.66 7.06 28.71
N ALA A 28 -6.58 7.92 29.73
CA ALA A 28 -6.74 9.36 29.67
C ALA A 28 -5.52 10.10 29.08
N GLY A 29 -5.79 11.32 28.59
CA GLY A 29 -5.00 12.50 28.93
C GLY A 29 -3.81 12.83 28.04
N GLY A 30 -3.92 13.94 27.29
CA GLY A 30 -2.77 14.51 26.60
C GLY A 30 -3.07 15.79 25.83
N THR A 31 -3.77 16.75 26.43
CA THR A 31 -3.97 18.08 25.83
C THR A 31 -2.70 18.90 26.01
N VAL A 32 -1.97 19.13 24.92
CA VAL A 32 -0.75 19.94 24.93
C VAL A 32 -1.14 21.41 24.99
N VAL A 33 -0.81 22.08 26.09
CA VAL A 33 -1.06 23.51 26.30
C VAL A 33 -0.08 24.32 25.43
N ALA A 34 -0.61 25.10 24.49
CA ALA A 34 0.15 26.05 23.70
C ALA A 34 0.49 27.28 24.56
N ALA A 35 1.76 27.40 24.98
CA ALA A 35 2.28 28.61 25.60
C ALA A 35 2.39 29.71 24.52
N ARG A 36 1.51 30.72 24.61
CA ARG A 36 1.63 31.97 23.87
C ARG A 36 2.48 32.92 24.69
N ALA A 37 3.76 33.06 24.32
CA ALA A 37 4.59 34.15 24.82
C ALA A 37 4.15 35.44 24.11
N GLY A 38 3.38 36.25 24.83
CA GLY A 38 3.22 37.66 24.51
C GLY A 38 4.46 38.43 24.98
N LEU A 39 5.03 39.25 24.10
CA LEU A 39 5.93 40.33 24.50
C LEU A 39 5.36 41.63 23.93
N THR A 40 4.70 42.32 24.84
CA THR A 40 4.28 43.72 24.80
C THR A 40 5.48 44.67 24.91
N GLY A 41 5.33 45.85 24.32
CA GLY A 41 6.13 47.05 24.63
C GLY A 41 7.26 47.30 23.63
N ASP A 42 7.61 48.53 23.25
CA ASP A 42 7.17 49.84 23.74
C ASP A 42 7.61 50.91 22.71
N ARG A 43 6.92 52.05 22.70
CA ARG A 43 7.12 53.17 21.76
C ARG A 43 8.33 54.00 22.16
N LEU A 44 9.29 54.22 21.26
CA LEU A 44 10.23 55.33 21.38
C LEU A 44 10.59 55.94 20.01
N ALA A 45 10.71 57.26 20.04
CA ALA A 45 10.75 58.19 18.93
C ALA A 45 12.05 58.17 18.11
N LEU A 46 11.93 58.57 16.84
CA LEU A 46 13.00 59.08 15.94
C LEU A 46 13.67 60.35 16.53
N PRO A 47 14.83 60.84 16.02
CA PRO A 47 15.56 60.48 14.78
C PRO A 47 17.11 60.39 14.94
N CYS A 48 17.81 59.80 13.97
CA CYS A 48 18.97 60.43 13.31
C CYS A 48 19.59 59.53 12.24
N LEU A 49 20.00 60.18 11.17
CA LEU A 49 20.55 59.64 9.93
C LEU A 49 21.72 58.66 10.16
N SER A 50 21.59 57.46 9.58
CA SER A 50 22.67 56.69 8.96
C SER A 50 22.04 55.50 8.25
N THR A 51 21.90 55.57 6.93
CA THR A 51 21.48 54.46 6.07
C THR A 51 22.59 53.42 5.99
N ALA A 52 22.81 52.69 7.08
CA ALA A 52 23.50 51.41 7.05
C ALA A 52 22.48 50.35 6.62
N LEU A 53 22.47 50.03 5.32
CA LEU A 53 21.74 48.89 4.75
C LEU A 53 22.35 47.59 5.29
N LEU A 54 22.09 47.27 6.56
CA LEU A 54 22.26 45.92 7.10
C LEU A 54 21.07 45.10 6.64
N THR A 55 21.21 44.52 5.45
CA THR A 55 20.31 43.50 4.93
C THR A 55 20.47 42.24 5.77
N SER A 56 19.85 42.22 6.94
CA SER A 56 19.68 41.00 7.74
C SER A 56 18.68 40.09 7.02
N ALA A 57 19.18 39.35 6.03
CA ALA A 57 18.49 38.21 5.45
C ALA A 57 18.39 37.14 6.54
N LEU A 58 17.31 37.17 7.31
CA LEU A 58 16.96 36.09 8.21
C LEU A 58 16.72 34.86 7.35
N LEU A 59 17.71 33.97 7.29
CA LEU A 59 17.64 32.69 6.61
C LEU A 59 16.55 31.88 7.28
N LEU A 60 15.31 31.97 6.78
CA LEU A 60 14.29 30.97 7.01
C LEU A 60 14.80 29.71 6.32
N THR A 61 15.59 28.91 7.02
CA THR A 61 15.85 27.53 6.63
C THR A 61 14.49 26.84 6.63
N PRO A 62 13.95 26.41 5.47
CA PRO A 62 12.77 25.57 5.49
C PRO A 62 13.14 24.33 6.30
N ALA A 63 12.49 24.13 7.44
CA ALA A 63 12.53 22.87 8.14
C ALA A 63 11.88 21.86 7.20
N LEU A 64 12.71 21.20 6.40
CA LEU A 64 12.31 20.07 5.58
C LEU A 64 11.99 18.98 6.60
N SER A 65 10.74 18.90 7.02
CA SER A 65 10.23 17.79 7.81
C SER A 65 10.43 16.55 6.96
N ALA A 66 11.56 15.88 7.15
CA ALA A 66 11.78 14.55 6.62
C ALA A 66 10.76 13.67 7.32
N GLU A 67 9.67 13.40 6.62
CA GLU A 67 8.66 12.42 7.01
C GLU A 67 9.44 11.13 7.26
N ALA A 68 9.61 10.75 8.53
CA ALA A 68 10.37 9.56 8.89
C ALA A 68 9.62 8.35 8.31
N VAL A 69 10.06 7.89 7.14
CA VAL A 69 9.52 6.70 6.52
C VAL A 69 9.84 5.53 7.43
N ALA A 70 8.80 4.87 7.96
CA ALA A 70 8.98 3.70 8.80
C ALA A 70 9.90 2.68 8.07
N PRO A 71 10.88 2.08 8.77
CA PRO A 71 11.79 1.12 8.16
C PRO A 71 11.02 -0.07 7.59
N ALA A 72 11.54 -0.67 6.52
CA ALA A 72 10.95 -1.88 5.98
C ALA A 72 11.16 -3.05 6.96
N ALA A 73 10.11 -3.81 7.23
CA ALA A 73 10.18 -4.97 8.13
C ALA A 73 10.82 -6.21 7.47
N CYS A 74 11.10 -6.16 6.17
CA CYS A 74 11.74 -7.24 5.42
C CYS A 74 12.66 -6.69 4.31
N LYS A 75 13.55 -7.56 3.81
CA LYS A 75 14.46 -7.25 2.67
C LYS A 75 14.71 -8.48 1.79
N GLY A 76 14.66 -8.30 0.48
CA GLY A 76 14.99 -9.33 -0.50
C GLY A 76 14.08 -10.55 -0.40
N SER A 77 14.67 -11.75 -0.40
CA SER A 77 13.95 -13.03 -0.30
C SER A 77 13.03 -13.11 0.93
N SER A 78 13.39 -12.47 2.05
CA SER A 78 12.60 -12.50 3.29
C SER A 78 11.25 -11.77 3.18
N CYS A 79 11.05 -10.95 2.14
CA CYS A 79 9.77 -10.32 1.82
C CYS A 79 8.80 -11.23 1.07
N THR A 80 9.28 -12.36 0.53
CA THR A 80 8.47 -13.23 -0.32
C THR A 80 7.27 -13.78 0.46
N GLY A 81 6.07 -13.67 -0.13
CA GLY A 81 4.82 -14.08 0.52
C GLY A 81 4.24 -13.07 1.52
N LYS A 82 4.93 -11.96 1.82
CA LYS A 82 4.45 -10.92 2.73
C LYS A 82 3.66 -9.81 2.03
N ASN A 83 2.89 -9.04 2.80
CA ASN A 83 2.07 -7.94 2.30
C ASN A 83 2.92 -6.66 2.10
N PRO A 84 2.94 -6.04 0.91
CA PRO A 84 3.80 -4.87 0.65
C PRO A 84 3.43 -3.62 1.45
N GLN A 85 2.17 -3.45 1.86
CA GLN A 85 1.75 -2.29 2.66
C GLN A 85 2.10 -2.49 4.13
N SER A 86 1.80 -3.68 4.68
CA SER A 86 2.10 -4.01 6.08
C SER A 86 3.60 -3.97 6.40
N GLU A 87 4.46 -4.36 5.45
CA GLU A 87 5.93 -4.32 5.61
C GLU A 87 6.54 -2.93 5.29
N GLY A 88 5.71 -1.93 4.95
CA GLY A 88 6.16 -0.59 4.60
C GLY A 88 6.81 -0.47 3.22
N CYS A 89 6.79 -1.51 2.40
CA CYS A 89 7.46 -1.55 1.09
C CYS A 89 6.79 -0.69 0.02
N GLY A 90 5.52 -0.30 0.22
CA GLY A 90 4.75 0.51 -0.72
C GLY A 90 5.32 1.90 -0.99
N SER A 91 5.91 2.54 0.02
CA SER A 91 6.44 3.90 -0.12
C SER A 91 7.66 3.93 -1.05
N GLY A 92 7.65 4.84 -2.03
CA GLY A 92 8.72 4.99 -3.03
C GLY A 92 8.76 3.88 -4.10
N ALA A 93 7.88 2.89 -4.05
CA ALA A 93 7.85 1.81 -5.03
C ALA A 93 7.47 2.33 -6.42
N LYS A 94 8.20 1.89 -7.46
CA LYS A 94 8.03 2.31 -8.84
C LYS A 94 7.30 1.25 -9.64
N VAL A 95 6.54 1.68 -10.65
CA VAL A 95 5.99 0.77 -11.66
C VAL A 95 7.10 0.50 -12.67
N ILE A 96 7.48 -0.76 -12.84
CA ILE A 96 8.55 -1.18 -13.75
C ILE A 96 8.02 -1.84 -15.02
N ASP A 97 6.78 -2.35 -14.99
CA ASP A 97 6.11 -2.94 -16.15
C ASP A 97 4.59 -2.92 -15.95
N ARG A 98 3.83 -3.07 -17.04
CA ARG A 98 2.36 -3.04 -17.07
C ARG A 98 1.83 -4.05 -18.07
N VAL A 99 0.69 -4.65 -17.76
CA VAL A 99 -0.02 -5.54 -18.68
C VAL A 99 -1.52 -5.30 -18.61
N ARG A 100 -2.19 -5.41 -19.76
CA ARG A 100 -3.65 -5.49 -19.87
C ARG A 100 -4.05 -6.89 -20.33
N PRO A 101 -5.21 -7.40 -19.89
CA PRO A 101 -5.75 -8.63 -20.42
C PRO A 101 -6.09 -8.47 -21.91
N ALA A 102 -5.89 -9.53 -22.68
CA ALA A 102 -6.40 -9.58 -24.05
C ALA A 102 -7.94 -9.46 -24.02
N GLY A 103 -8.53 -8.77 -24.99
CA GLY A 103 -9.97 -8.50 -24.99
C GLY A 103 -10.40 -7.31 -24.11
N GLY A 104 -9.46 -6.65 -23.43
CA GLY A 104 -9.72 -5.45 -22.63
C GLY A 104 -10.02 -5.76 -21.16
N GLY A 105 -9.85 -4.75 -20.31
CA GLY A 105 -9.98 -4.89 -18.86
C GLY A 105 -9.01 -4.01 -18.08
N PRO A 106 -8.92 -4.20 -16.76
CA PRO A 106 -8.08 -3.39 -15.90
C PRO A 106 -6.59 -3.67 -16.14
N GLU A 107 -5.78 -2.62 -16.09
CA GLU A 107 -4.33 -2.73 -16.19
C GLU A 107 -3.73 -3.20 -14.85
N VAL A 108 -2.88 -4.20 -14.92
CA VAL A 108 -2.05 -4.65 -13.80
C VAL A 108 -0.66 -4.03 -13.95
N GLN A 109 -0.21 -3.42 -12.86
CA GLN A 109 1.09 -2.78 -12.72
C GLN A 109 2.03 -3.71 -11.96
N LEU A 110 3.18 -4.01 -12.52
CA LEU A 110 4.28 -4.64 -11.78
C LEU A 110 5.05 -3.54 -11.05
N ARG A 111 5.02 -3.58 -9.72
CA ARG A 111 5.70 -2.61 -8.87
C ARG A 111 6.91 -3.22 -8.23
N ASN A 112 8.00 -2.46 -8.15
CA ASN A 112 9.22 -2.83 -7.45
C ASN A 112 9.57 -1.75 -6.41
N SER A 113 10.03 -2.22 -5.25
CA SER A 113 10.49 -1.38 -4.15
C SER A 113 11.98 -1.60 -3.90
N ALA A 114 12.81 -0.63 -4.28
CA ALA A 114 14.26 -0.69 -4.04
C ALA A 114 14.60 -0.81 -2.55
N ARG A 115 13.82 -0.14 -1.68
CA ARG A 115 13.98 -0.22 -0.21
C ARG A 115 13.81 -1.64 0.32
N CYS A 116 12.86 -2.41 -0.21
CA CYS A 116 12.61 -3.79 0.21
C CYS A 116 13.27 -4.83 -0.69
N SER A 117 13.84 -4.43 -1.83
CA SER A 117 14.34 -5.37 -2.85
C SER A 117 13.30 -6.46 -3.17
N ALA A 118 12.06 -6.02 -3.41
CA ALA A 118 10.93 -6.89 -3.63
C ALA A 118 9.92 -6.25 -4.59
N ALA A 119 9.13 -7.09 -5.26
CA ALA A 119 8.13 -6.68 -6.24
C ALA A 119 6.78 -7.34 -5.97
N TRP A 120 5.71 -6.72 -6.46
CA TRP A 120 4.34 -7.23 -6.40
C TRP A 120 3.53 -6.69 -7.57
N ALA A 121 2.45 -7.39 -7.91
CA ALA A 121 1.47 -6.89 -8.86
C ALA A 121 0.45 -6.01 -8.12
N ARG A 122 -0.01 -4.93 -8.77
CA ARG A 122 -1.04 -4.03 -8.28
C ARG A 122 -2.03 -3.72 -9.38
N ILE A 123 -3.30 -3.77 -9.04
CA ILE A 123 -4.39 -3.29 -9.87
C ILE A 123 -5.04 -2.10 -9.17
N GLU A 124 -5.50 -1.11 -9.94
CA GLU A 124 -6.36 -0.05 -9.41
C GLU A 124 -7.75 -0.64 -9.05
N LYS A 125 -8.75 0.22 -8.89
CA LYS A 125 -10.13 -0.24 -8.64
C LYS A 125 -10.68 -0.97 -9.87
N ALA A 126 -11.15 -2.19 -9.68
CA ALA A 126 -11.82 -2.99 -10.70
C ALA A 126 -12.77 -4.01 -10.06
N ASN A 127 -13.66 -4.61 -10.85
CA ASN A 127 -14.59 -5.63 -10.34
C ASN A 127 -13.83 -6.81 -9.70
N SER A 128 -14.32 -7.35 -8.57
CA SER A 128 -13.68 -8.44 -7.82
C SER A 128 -13.55 -9.77 -8.57
N SER A 129 -14.24 -9.90 -9.71
CA SER A 129 -14.09 -11.02 -10.64
C SER A 129 -12.74 -11.00 -11.36
N TRP A 130 -12.07 -9.86 -11.45
CA TRP A 130 -10.73 -9.78 -12.04
C TRP A 130 -9.69 -10.37 -11.11
N ARG A 131 -9.01 -11.40 -11.60
CA ARG A 131 -7.89 -12.04 -10.91
C ARG A 131 -6.58 -11.64 -11.56
N PHE A 132 -5.58 -11.42 -10.73
CA PHE A 132 -4.24 -11.10 -11.15
C PHE A 132 -3.25 -11.78 -10.20
N LYS A 133 -2.04 -12.00 -10.67
CA LYS A 133 -1.01 -12.68 -9.89
C LYS A 133 0.37 -12.11 -10.17
N ILE A 134 1.28 -12.33 -9.25
CA ILE A 134 2.72 -12.29 -9.51
C ILE A 134 3.23 -13.73 -9.48
N GLN A 135 4.04 -14.09 -10.47
CA GLN A 135 4.57 -15.43 -10.64
C GLN A 135 6.10 -15.40 -10.56
N ILE A 136 6.68 -16.34 -9.82
CA ILE A 136 8.11 -16.65 -9.83
C ILE A 136 8.40 -17.67 -10.94
N ARG A 137 9.47 -17.46 -11.70
CA ARG A 137 9.90 -18.41 -12.73
C ARG A 137 10.23 -19.76 -12.10
N GLY A 138 9.52 -20.81 -12.52
CA GLY A 138 9.70 -22.16 -11.98
C GLY A 138 9.30 -22.33 -10.52
N GLY A 139 8.56 -21.37 -9.94
CA GLY A 139 8.25 -21.36 -8.51
C GLY A 139 6.80 -20.98 -8.21
N ALA A 140 6.60 -20.45 -7.01
CA ALA A 140 5.28 -20.08 -6.50
C ALA A 140 4.64 -18.93 -7.30
N SER A 141 3.32 -18.82 -7.17
CA SER A 141 2.54 -17.67 -7.66
C SER A 141 1.63 -17.16 -6.55
N TYR A 142 1.52 -15.84 -6.44
CA TYR A 142 0.65 -15.18 -5.47
C TYR A 142 -0.48 -14.50 -6.22
N THR A 143 -1.70 -15.00 -6.03
CA THR A 143 -2.90 -14.51 -6.70
C THR A 143 -3.68 -13.58 -5.79
N ALA A 144 -4.26 -12.53 -6.36
CA ALA A 144 -5.18 -11.64 -5.69
C ALA A 144 -6.38 -11.33 -6.60
N ASN A 145 -7.48 -10.93 -5.99
CA ASN A 145 -8.65 -10.41 -6.67
C ASN A 145 -8.63 -8.89 -6.62
N ALA A 146 -9.15 -8.25 -7.66
CA ALA A 146 -9.36 -6.81 -7.63
C ALA A 146 -10.47 -6.43 -6.63
N SER A 147 -10.61 -5.14 -6.38
CA SER A 147 -11.67 -4.61 -5.52
C SER A 147 -12.31 -3.39 -6.19
N PRO A 148 -13.65 -3.28 -6.14
CA PRO A 148 -14.34 -2.11 -6.68
C PRO A 148 -14.07 -0.85 -5.83
N SER A 149 -13.59 -1.01 -4.61
CA SER A 149 -13.50 0.07 -3.62
C SER A 149 -12.07 0.59 -3.42
N TYR A 150 -11.05 -0.24 -3.67
CA TYR A 150 -9.65 0.09 -3.41
C TYR A 150 -8.71 -0.59 -4.41
N ALA A 151 -7.47 -0.08 -4.51
CA ALA A 151 -6.43 -0.72 -5.30
C ALA A 151 -5.98 -2.00 -4.59
N ALA A 152 -6.03 -3.13 -5.29
CA ALA A 152 -5.61 -4.42 -4.75
C ALA A 152 -4.17 -4.75 -5.16
N TYR A 153 -3.51 -5.58 -4.36
CA TYR A 153 -2.12 -5.96 -4.57
C TYR A 153 -1.90 -7.41 -4.17
N THR A 154 -0.95 -8.07 -4.82
CA THR A 154 -0.50 -9.40 -4.44
C THR A 154 0.44 -9.33 -3.23
N GLN A 155 0.73 -10.50 -2.67
CA GLN A 155 1.93 -10.68 -1.85
C GLN A 155 3.19 -10.40 -2.68
N MET A 156 4.28 -10.10 -1.97
CA MET A 156 5.57 -9.76 -2.56
C MET A 156 6.36 -10.98 -3.02
N VAL A 157 7.27 -10.73 -3.95
CA VAL A 157 8.35 -11.62 -4.39
C VAL A 157 9.68 -10.89 -4.19
N GLY A 158 10.63 -11.52 -3.51
CA GLY A 158 11.98 -10.97 -3.37
C GLY A 158 12.74 -10.94 -4.70
N SER A 159 13.59 -9.93 -4.88
CA SER A 159 14.34 -9.67 -6.13
C SER A 159 15.41 -10.71 -6.50
N SER A 160 15.64 -11.71 -5.66
CA SER A 160 16.46 -12.88 -5.95
C SER A 160 15.81 -13.84 -6.95
N ASN A 161 14.51 -13.69 -7.18
CA ASN A 161 13.74 -14.50 -8.11
C ASN A 161 13.45 -13.73 -9.39
N ALA A 162 13.44 -14.41 -10.52
CA ALA A 162 12.83 -13.87 -11.73
C ALA A 162 11.30 -13.89 -11.59
N TYR A 163 10.63 -12.76 -11.78
CA TYR A 163 9.18 -12.63 -11.60
C TYR A 163 8.48 -11.89 -12.74
N ARG A 164 7.16 -12.07 -12.83
CA ARG A 164 6.30 -11.32 -13.75
C ARG A 164 4.91 -11.12 -13.16
N ALA A 165 4.24 -10.04 -13.54
CA ALA A 165 2.84 -9.84 -13.24
C ALA A 165 1.98 -10.42 -14.35
N CYS A 166 0.84 -11.02 -13.98
CA CYS A 166 -0.13 -11.54 -14.92
C CYS A 166 -1.54 -11.12 -14.51
N VAL A 167 -2.41 -10.95 -15.48
CA VAL A 167 -3.85 -10.69 -15.32
C VAL A 167 -4.62 -11.76 -16.08
N GLU A 168 -5.68 -12.28 -15.47
CA GLU A 168 -6.53 -13.27 -16.10
C GLU A 168 -7.26 -12.64 -17.28
N ILE A 169 -7.32 -13.35 -18.40
CA ILE A 169 -8.07 -12.94 -19.58
C ILE A 169 -9.54 -13.30 -19.33
N TYR A 170 -10.44 -12.35 -19.53
CA TYR A 170 -11.88 -12.59 -19.36
C TYR A 170 -12.47 -13.15 -20.66
N ASP A 171 -12.21 -14.43 -20.92
CA ASP A 171 -12.74 -15.19 -22.07
C ASP A 171 -14.00 -16.01 -21.73
N GLY A 172 -14.30 -16.16 -20.44
CA GLY A 172 -15.43 -16.95 -19.93
C GLY A 172 -15.08 -18.41 -19.61
N GLN A 173 -13.91 -18.89 -20.03
CA GLN A 173 -13.36 -20.20 -19.64
C GLN A 173 -12.50 -20.11 -18.37
N GLY A 174 -11.80 -18.99 -18.19
CA GLY A 174 -10.85 -18.81 -17.09
C GLY A 174 -9.55 -19.59 -17.28
N GLY A 175 -8.52 -19.21 -16.54
CA GLY A 175 -7.21 -19.86 -16.60
C GLY A 175 -6.26 -19.38 -17.71
N SER A 176 -6.74 -18.55 -18.64
CA SER A 176 -5.91 -17.82 -19.61
C SER A 176 -5.30 -16.56 -18.97
N TRP A 177 -4.03 -16.25 -19.25
CA TRP A 177 -3.32 -15.13 -18.61
C TRP A 177 -2.54 -14.26 -19.61
N SER A 178 -2.71 -12.94 -19.52
CA SER A 178 -1.77 -11.97 -20.11
C SER A 178 -0.72 -11.61 -19.08
N CYS A 179 0.56 -11.69 -19.43
CA CYS A 179 1.66 -11.41 -18.51
C CYS A 179 2.61 -10.34 -19.04
N THR A 180 3.27 -9.65 -18.12
CA THR A 180 4.45 -8.83 -18.41
C THR A 180 5.63 -9.70 -18.86
N GLY A 181 6.73 -9.05 -19.25
CA GLY A 181 8.03 -9.70 -19.35
C GLY A 181 8.50 -10.27 -18.00
N TRP A 182 9.56 -11.08 -18.03
CA TRP A 182 10.28 -11.52 -16.83
C TRP A 182 11.27 -10.44 -16.39
N HIS A 183 11.32 -10.18 -15.09
CA HIS A 183 12.21 -9.22 -14.41
C HIS A 183 12.98 -9.89 -13.29
#